data_AF-A0A0D0EAD1-F1
#
_entry.id   AF-A0A0D0EAD1-F1
#
_cell.length_a   1.000
_cell.length_b   1.000
_cell.length_c   1.000
_cell.angle_alpha   90.00
_cell.angle_beta   90.00
_cell.angle_gamma   90.00
#
_symmetry.space_group_name_H-M   'P 1'
#
loop_
_entity.id
_entity.type
_entity.pdbx_description
1 polymer ?
#
loop_
_entity_poly.entity_id
_entity_poly.type
_entity_poly.pdbx_seq_one_letter_code
_entity_poly.pdbx_strand_id
1 'polypeptide(L)'
;MLKILDPRSAGYNPTQGTVYTVLQVLATLCEALIKPFFNPTMSLKEQIRSLLKFAHLSFALYQQHTTSFMPGQLYGDTQAMIKNIAVVVAKQQDLDNTVPIYIIQDGNDRLEGVFSNACTDDHDPNMGIQRLCQKLSSAADQGAIFEKHPEWDRGHRHLTANGKLGADHLNPKLWKGHVVASSVSLQTKW
;
A
#
# COMPACT_ATOMS: atom_id res chain seq x y z
N MET A 1 11.11 15.42 12.42
CA MET A 1 12.36 15.39 13.20
C MET A 1 12.21 14.30 14.23
N LEU A 2 12.85 13.13 14.02
CA LEU A 2 12.82 12.02 14.97
C LEU A 2 13.55 12.48 16.24
N LYS A 3 12.83 12.71 17.34
CA LYS A 3 13.45 12.71 18.67
C LYS A 3 13.78 11.26 18.98
N ILE A 4 14.96 10.82 18.53
CA ILE A 4 15.58 9.62 19.09
C ILE A 4 15.81 9.99 20.56
N LEU A 5 14.94 9.50 21.45
CA LEU A 5 15.17 9.57 22.88
C LEU A 5 16.48 8.84 23.11
N ASP A 6 17.51 9.56 23.57
CA ASP A 6 18.77 8.94 23.98
C ASP A 6 18.43 7.86 25.01
N PRO A 7 18.73 6.58 24.76
CA PRO A 7 18.40 5.51 25.69
C PRO A 7 18.97 5.75 27.11
N ARG A 8 20.04 6.54 27.22
CA ARG A 8 20.64 6.95 28.50
C ARG A 8 19.75 7.88 29.31
N SER A 9 18.89 8.67 28.66
CA SER A 9 17.96 9.58 29.32
C SER A 9 16.78 8.87 30.02
N ALA A 10 16.55 7.59 29.70
CA ALA A 10 15.45 6.78 30.25
C ALA A 10 15.90 5.75 31.31
N GLY A 11 17.18 5.77 31.72
CA GLY A 11 17.70 4.87 32.76
C GLY A 11 17.92 3.42 32.31
N TYR A 12 17.96 3.15 31.01
CA TYR A 12 18.21 1.80 30.49
C TYR A 12 19.68 1.38 30.67
N ASN A 13 19.90 0.10 30.97
CA ASN A 13 21.25 -0.46 30.88
C ASN A 13 21.72 -0.53 29.40
N PRO A 14 23.03 -0.67 29.12
CA PRO A 14 23.56 -0.61 27.74
C PRO A 14 22.90 -1.60 26.76
N THR A 15 22.58 -2.81 27.23
CA THR A 15 21.91 -3.84 26.44
C THR A 15 20.48 -3.46 26.11
N GLN A 16 19.72 -2.99 27.11
CA GLN A 16 18.35 -2.49 26.93
C GLN A 16 18.31 -1.28 25.99
N GLY A 17 19.28 -0.38 26.09
CA GLY A 17 19.39 0.75 25.18
C GLY A 17 19.62 0.34 23.73
N THR A 18 20.46 -0.67 23.50
CA THR A 18 20.71 -1.23 22.15
C THR A 18 19.44 -1.85 21.56
N VAL A 19 18.74 -2.69 22.33
CA VAL A 19 17.47 -3.31 21.90
C VAL A 19 16.42 -2.25 21.58
N TYR A 20 16.30 -1.23 22.43
CA TYR A 20 15.36 -0.13 22.21
C TYR A 20 15.65 0.60 20.89
N THR A 21 16.90 0.93 20.61
CA THR A 21 17.30 1.58 19.35
C THR A 21 16.95 0.71 18.14
N VAL A 22 17.23 -0.61 18.20
CA VAL A 22 16.89 -1.53 17.12
C VAL A 22 15.37 -1.57 16.87
N LEU A 23 14.58 -1.66 17.93
CA LEU A 23 13.11 -1.65 17.83
C LEU A 23 12.59 -0.32 17.26
N GLN A 24 13.20 0.80 17.61
CA GLN A 24 12.83 2.10 17.03
C GLN A 24 13.15 2.17 15.54
N VAL A 25 14.29 1.63 15.10
CA VAL A 25 14.64 1.55 13.68
C VAL A 25 13.63 0.68 12.94
N LEU A 26 13.31 -0.49 13.47
CA LEU A 26 12.31 -1.39 12.90
C LEU A 26 10.92 -0.73 12.82
N ALA A 27 10.46 -0.11 13.90
CA ALA A 27 9.18 0.60 13.93
C ALA A 27 9.15 1.74 12.90
N THR A 28 10.24 2.50 12.79
CA THR A 28 10.37 3.59 11.82
C THR A 28 10.32 3.08 10.38
N LEU A 29 10.95 1.94 10.13
CA LEU A 29 10.94 1.28 8.83
C LEU A 29 9.52 0.81 8.48
N CYS A 30 8.88 0.04 9.36
CA CYS A 30 7.52 -0.46 9.14
C CYS A 30 6.50 0.68 8.98
N GLU A 31 6.57 1.73 9.81
CA GLU A 31 5.70 2.90 9.69
C GLU A 31 5.89 3.61 8.34
N ALA A 32 7.15 3.74 7.88
CA ALA A 32 7.45 4.39 6.61
C ALA A 32 6.81 3.67 5.40
N LEU A 33 6.72 2.34 5.45
CA LEU A 33 6.08 1.51 4.43
C LEU A 33 4.55 1.51 4.54
N ILE A 34 4.01 1.29 5.74
CA ILE A 34 2.59 0.97 5.94
C ILE A 34 1.74 2.23 5.94
N LYS A 35 2.14 3.27 6.68
CA LYS A 35 1.33 4.47 6.91
C LYS A 35 0.78 5.14 5.63
N PRO A 36 1.52 5.22 4.51
CA PRO A 36 1.02 5.75 3.25
C PRO A 36 -0.26 5.12 2.74
N PHE A 37 -0.47 3.82 3.01
CA PHE A 37 -1.62 3.05 2.54
C PHE A 37 -2.80 3.10 3.51
N PHE A 38 -2.56 3.33 4.80
CA PHE A 38 -3.61 3.25 5.84
C PHE A 38 -4.05 4.59 6.42
N ASN A 39 -3.30 5.69 6.19
CA ASN A 39 -3.65 7.00 6.72
C ASN A 39 -4.35 7.87 5.66
N PRO A 40 -5.70 7.98 5.67
CA PRO A 40 -6.46 8.70 4.64
C PRO A 40 -6.22 10.22 4.65
N THR A 41 -5.52 10.75 5.66
CA THR A 41 -5.20 12.17 5.76
C THR A 41 -3.88 12.54 5.07
N MET A 42 -3.05 11.57 4.70
CA MET A 42 -1.77 11.84 4.03
C MET A 42 -1.98 12.35 2.60
N SER A 43 -1.27 13.41 2.26
CA SER A 43 -1.12 13.86 0.88
C SER A 43 -0.24 12.90 0.07
N LEU A 44 -0.39 12.90 -1.26
CA LEU A 44 0.43 12.07 -2.16
C LEU A 44 1.93 12.36 -2.00
N LYS A 45 2.27 13.63 -1.78
CA LYS A 45 3.64 14.07 -1.48
C LYS A 45 4.18 13.43 -0.20
N GLU A 46 3.39 13.37 0.87
CA GLU A 46 3.79 12.75 2.12
C GLU A 46 3.91 11.23 2.01
N GLN A 47 2.99 10.61 1.26
CA GLN A 47 3.03 9.19 0.94
C GLN A 47 4.34 8.83 0.25
N ILE A 48 4.67 9.49 -0.87
CA ILE A 48 5.89 9.22 -1.64
C ILE A 48 7.13 9.45 -0.79
N ARG A 49 7.20 10.55 -0.03
CA ARG A 49 8.33 10.81 0.87
C ARG A 49 8.49 9.70 1.92
N SER A 50 7.39 9.18 2.46
CA SER A 50 7.41 8.09 3.42
C SER A 50 7.90 6.79 2.78
N LEU A 51 7.44 6.47 1.57
CA LEU A 51 7.88 5.30 0.83
C LEU A 51 9.36 5.39 0.43
N LEU A 52 9.83 6.54 -0.03
CA LEU A 52 11.25 6.77 -0.32
C LEU A 52 12.11 6.66 0.94
N LYS A 53 11.62 7.15 2.09
CA LYS A 53 12.28 6.92 3.38
C LYS A 53 12.42 5.42 3.67
N PHE A 54 11.39 4.61 3.44
CA PHE A 54 11.51 3.16 3.55
C PHE A 54 12.54 2.60 2.56
N ALA A 55 12.49 3.01 1.30
CA ALA A 55 13.38 2.52 0.26
C ALA A 55 14.87 2.76 0.60
N HIS A 56 15.20 3.96 1.08
CA HIS A 56 16.56 4.31 1.50
C HIS A 56 17.00 3.58 2.78
N LEU A 57 16.14 3.52 3.79
CA LEU A 57 16.47 2.82 5.05
C LEU A 57 16.64 1.30 4.81
N SER A 58 15.73 0.69 4.06
CA SER A 58 15.83 -0.73 3.72
C SER A 58 17.05 -1.02 2.85
N PHE A 59 17.42 -0.13 1.91
CA PHE A 59 18.67 -0.26 1.16
C PHE A 59 19.91 -0.26 2.06
N ALA A 60 20.02 0.70 2.98
CA ALA A 60 21.16 0.77 3.89
C ALA A 60 21.27 -0.48 4.78
N LEU A 61 20.14 -0.92 5.35
CA LEU A 61 20.10 -2.12 6.20
C LEU A 61 20.36 -3.40 5.41
N TYR A 62 19.82 -3.51 4.18
CA TYR A 62 20.04 -4.66 3.31
C TYR A 62 21.48 -4.71 2.78
N GLN A 63 22.11 -3.56 2.50
CA GLN A 63 23.53 -3.52 2.13
C GLN A 63 24.42 -4.02 3.27
N GLN A 64 24.09 -3.70 4.52
CA GLN A 64 24.88 -4.08 5.69
C GLN A 64 24.65 -5.53 6.15
N HIS A 65 23.41 -6.01 6.08
CA HIS A 65 23.01 -7.29 6.69
C HIS A 65 22.44 -8.30 5.68
N THR A 66 22.19 -7.89 4.44
CA THR A 66 21.70 -8.73 3.35
C THR A 66 20.47 -9.54 3.76
N THR A 67 20.47 -10.84 3.48
CA THR A 67 19.36 -11.76 3.77
C THR A 67 19.13 -12.01 5.26
N SER A 68 20.07 -11.64 6.14
CA SER A 68 19.86 -11.70 7.59
C SER A 68 18.90 -10.62 8.09
N PHE A 69 18.73 -9.53 7.34
CA PHE A 69 17.78 -8.47 7.67
C PHE A 69 16.38 -8.75 7.08
N MET A 70 16.30 -9.07 5.79
CA MET A 70 15.06 -9.50 5.14
C MET A 70 15.34 -10.41 3.94
N PRO A 71 14.41 -11.32 3.57
CA PRO A 71 14.56 -12.12 2.36
C PRO A 71 14.78 -11.25 1.12
N GLY A 72 15.64 -11.70 0.21
CA GLY A 72 15.90 -10.96 -1.04
C GLY A 72 14.64 -10.73 -1.88
N GLN A 73 13.69 -11.67 -1.82
CA GLN A 73 12.38 -11.52 -2.45
C GLN A 73 11.58 -10.37 -1.86
N LEU A 74 11.43 -10.31 -0.54
CA LEU A 74 10.73 -9.20 0.13
C LEU A 74 11.40 -7.85 -0.15
N TYR A 75 12.74 -7.80 -0.15
CA TYR A 75 13.47 -6.60 -0.53
C TYR A 75 13.18 -6.18 -1.98
N GLY A 76 13.29 -7.11 -2.93
CA GLY A 76 13.02 -6.85 -4.34
C GLY A 76 11.59 -6.38 -4.58
N ASP A 77 10.61 -7.07 -4.01
CA ASP A 77 9.19 -6.78 -4.18
C ASP A 77 8.82 -5.40 -3.61
N THR A 78 9.31 -5.06 -2.42
CA THR A 78 9.04 -3.75 -1.80
C THR A 78 9.70 -2.59 -2.55
N GLN A 79 10.93 -2.77 -3.05
CA GLN A 79 11.60 -1.76 -3.88
C GLN A 79 10.89 -1.58 -5.23
N ALA A 80 10.48 -2.68 -5.86
CA ALA A 80 9.74 -2.67 -7.11
C ALA A 80 8.38 -1.97 -6.96
N MET A 81 7.65 -2.25 -5.88
CA MET A 81 6.38 -1.59 -5.54
C MET A 81 6.56 -0.07 -5.43
N ILE A 82 7.56 0.38 -4.66
CA ILE A 82 7.81 1.82 -4.46
C ILE A 82 8.20 2.50 -5.78
N LYS A 83 9.05 1.85 -6.57
CA LYS A 83 9.42 2.32 -7.91
C LYS A 83 8.18 2.42 -8.81
N ASN A 84 7.31 1.40 -8.81
CA ASN A 84 6.10 1.39 -9.62
C ASN A 84 5.20 2.59 -9.28
N ILE A 85 4.95 2.85 -8.00
CA ILE A 85 4.19 4.01 -7.53
C ILE A 85 4.81 5.31 -8.07
N ALA A 86 6.14 5.48 -8.00
CA ALA A 86 6.80 6.66 -8.53
C ALA A 86 6.64 6.80 -10.07
N VAL A 87 6.71 5.69 -10.81
CA VAL A 87 6.48 5.67 -12.26
C VAL A 87 5.02 6.00 -12.60
N VAL A 88 4.04 5.47 -11.87
CA VAL A 88 2.62 5.80 -12.06
C VAL A 88 2.39 7.28 -11.84
N VAL A 89 2.98 7.86 -10.80
CA VAL A 89 2.90 9.30 -10.53
C VAL A 89 3.51 10.11 -11.68
N ALA A 90 4.70 9.74 -12.16
CA ALA A 90 5.34 10.42 -13.28
C ALA A 90 4.48 10.35 -14.56
N LYS A 91 3.98 9.15 -14.90
CA LYS A 91 3.09 8.95 -16.05
C LYS A 91 1.84 9.81 -15.95
N GLN A 92 1.22 9.86 -14.77
CA GLN A 92 0.03 10.68 -14.58
C GLN A 92 0.34 12.18 -14.68
N GLN A 93 1.52 12.63 -14.20
CA GLN A 93 1.95 14.02 -14.38
C GLN A 93 2.07 14.42 -15.84
N ASP A 94 2.54 13.51 -16.70
CA ASP A 94 2.68 13.74 -18.14
C ASP A 94 1.32 13.65 -18.87
N LEU A 95 0.41 12.79 -18.42
CA LEU A 95 -0.91 12.59 -19.04
C LEU A 95 -1.93 13.66 -18.62
N ASP A 96 -2.15 13.81 -17.32
CA ASP A 96 -3.04 14.81 -16.73
C ASP A 96 -2.67 15.02 -15.25
N ASN A 97 -2.00 16.13 -14.97
CA ASN A 97 -1.50 16.43 -13.63
C ASN A 97 -2.58 16.91 -12.64
N THR A 98 -3.85 17.02 -13.05
CA THR A 98 -4.96 17.50 -12.23
C THR A 98 -5.77 16.36 -11.59
N VAL A 99 -5.59 15.14 -12.07
CA VAL A 99 -6.33 13.96 -11.60
C VAL A 99 -5.72 13.42 -10.30
N PRO A 100 -6.55 13.00 -9.33
CA PRO A 100 -6.08 12.35 -8.11
C PRO A 100 -5.51 10.95 -8.37
N ILE A 101 -4.43 10.61 -7.66
CA ILE A 101 -3.82 9.28 -7.67
C ILE A 101 -3.98 8.66 -6.29
N TYR A 102 -4.63 7.51 -6.24
CA TYR A 102 -4.77 6.75 -5.00
C TYR A 102 -3.81 5.55 -5.03
N ILE A 103 -2.68 5.64 -4.33
CA ILE A 103 -1.68 4.55 -4.31
C ILE A 103 -2.22 3.22 -3.76
N ILE A 104 -3.32 3.27 -2.99
CA ILE A 104 -4.07 2.09 -2.53
C ILE A 104 -4.72 1.30 -3.66
N GLN A 105 -4.91 1.91 -4.84
CA GLN A 105 -5.44 1.23 -6.02
C GLN A 105 -4.34 0.54 -6.84
N ASP A 106 -3.06 0.72 -6.48
CA ASP A 106 -1.93 0.01 -7.10
C ASP A 106 -1.81 -1.44 -6.56
N GLY A 107 -2.67 -1.82 -5.63
CA GLY A 107 -2.82 -3.18 -5.11
C GLY A 107 -3.67 -4.10 -5.98
N ASN A 108 -3.87 -5.31 -5.50
CA ASN A 108 -4.61 -6.38 -6.18
C ASN A 108 -6.09 -6.47 -5.76
N ASP A 109 -6.61 -5.60 -4.89
CA ASP A 109 -7.99 -5.63 -4.40
C ASP A 109 -9.04 -5.77 -5.53
N ARG A 110 -8.88 -5.06 -6.65
CA ARG A 110 -9.80 -5.19 -7.81
C ARG A 110 -9.74 -6.59 -8.41
N LEU A 111 -8.53 -7.16 -8.52
CA LEU A 111 -8.32 -8.52 -9.02
C LEU A 111 -8.88 -9.56 -8.06
N GLU A 112 -8.69 -9.37 -6.75
CA GLU A 112 -9.28 -10.22 -5.71
C GLU A 112 -10.80 -10.19 -5.75
N GLY A 113 -11.40 -9.02 -5.98
CA GLY A 113 -12.85 -8.90 -6.20
C GLY A 113 -13.34 -9.71 -7.40
N VAL A 114 -12.64 -9.63 -8.53
CA VAL A 114 -12.96 -10.44 -9.73
C VAL A 114 -12.80 -11.94 -9.44
N PHE A 115 -11.75 -12.32 -8.71
CA PHE A 115 -11.52 -13.71 -8.34
C PHE A 115 -12.59 -14.23 -7.37
N SER A 116 -12.97 -13.43 -6.38
CA SER A 116 -14.05 -13.72 -5.43
C SER A 116 -15.37 -13.94 -6.16
N ASN A 117 -15.71 -13.06 -7.11
CA ASN A 117 -16.92 -13.21 -7.92
C ASN A 117 -16.89 -14.53 -8.71
N ALA A 118 -15.77 -14.86 -9.37
CA ALA A 118 -15.66 -16.11 -10.11
C ALA A 118 -15.85 -17.36 -9.21
N CYS A 119 -15.34 -17.33 -7.98
CA CYS A 119 -15.47 -18.43 -7.03
C CYS A 119 -16.87 -18.52 -6.37
N THR A 120 -17.64 -17.42 -6.34
CA THR A 120 -18.94 -17.35 -5.66
C THR A 120 -20.14 -17.36 -6.61
N ASP A 121 -19.93 -17.24 -7.92
CA ASP A 121 -20.97 -17.23 -8.96
C ASP A 121 -21.76 -18.55 -9.03
N ASP A 122 -21.21 -19.66 -8.54
CA ASP A 122 -21.87 -20.97 -8.51
C ASP A 122 -21.40 -21.80 -7.30
N HIS A 123 -22.03 -22.96 -7.05
CA HIS A 123 -21.76 -23.87 -5.93
C HIS A 123 -20.43 -24.63 -6.06
N ASP A 124 -19.67 -24.38 -7.12
CA ASP A 124 -18.36 -24.96 -7.40
C ASP A 124 -17.26 -23.87 -7.35
N PRO A 125 -16.69 -23.62 -6.15
CA PRO A 125 -15.60 -22.67 -5.98
C PRO A 125 -14.25 -23.20 -6.48
N ASN A 126 -14.10 -24.52 -6.64
CA ASN A 126 -12.84 -25.18 -7.02
C ASN A 126 -12.92 -25.72 -8.45
N MET A 127 -13.28 -24.82 -9.37
CA MET A 127 -13.50 -25.18 -10.77
C MET A 127 -12.19 -25.44 -11.54
N GLY A 128 -12.27 -26.27 -12.58
CA GLY A 128 -11.16 -26.49 -13.51
C GLY A 128 -10.83 -25.23 -14.34
N ILE A 129 -9.61 -25.20 -14.92
CA ILE A 129 -9.05 -24.01 -15.59
C ILE A 129 -9.95 -23.41 -16.68
N GLN A 130 -10.59 -24.24 -17.51
CA GLN A 130 -11.47 -23.76 -18.58
C GLN A 130 -12.70 -23.03 -18.03
N ARG A 131 -13.28 -23.57 -16.95
CA ARG A 131 -14.43 -22.97 -16.27
C ARG A 131 -14.03 -21.72 -15.50
N LEU A 132 -12.83 -21.71 -14.92
CA LEU A 132 -12.24 -20.51 -14.31
C LEU A 132 -12.10 -19.38 -15.35
N CYS A 133 -11.57 -19.66 -16.54
CA CYS A 133 -11.46 -18.64 -17.60
C CYS A 133 -12.83 -18.04 -17.96
N GLN A 134 -13.85 -18.88 -18.16
CA GLN A 134 -15.20 -18.41 -18.50
C GLN A 134 -15.79 -17.53 -17.39
N LYS A 135 -15.66 -17.97 -16.14
CA LYS A 135 -16.17 -17.23 -14.98
C LYS A 135 -15.42 -15.92 -14.74
N LEU A 136 -14.10 -15.89 -14.95
CA LEU A 136 -13.32 -14.64 -14.88
C LEU A 136 -13.76 -13.64 -15.95
N SER A 137 -14.06 -14.10 -17.18
CA SER A 137 -14.63 -13.23 -18.21
C SER A 137 -15.98 -12.66 -17.79
N SER A 138 -16.91 -13.50 -17.32
CA SER A 138 -18.21 -13.05 -16.82
C SER A 138 -18.09 -12.08 -15.64
N ALA A 139 -17.18 -12.35 -14.69
CA ALA A 139 -16.93 -11.49 -13.54
C ALA A 139 -16.33 -10.14 -13.94
N ALA A 140 -15.45 -10.11 -14.95
CA ALA A 140 -14.92 -8.87 -15.51
C ALA A 140 -16.02 -8.03 -16.19
N ASP A 141 -16.90 -8.67 -16.97
CA ASP A 141 -18.04 -8.01 -17.61
C ASP A 141 -19.02 -7.44 -16.57
N GLN A 142 -19.32 -8.21 -15.51
CA GLN A 142 -20.11 -7.74 -14.37
C GLN A 142 -19.45 -6.52 -13.70
N GLY A 143 -18.14 -6.56 -13.47
CA GLY A 143 -17.38 -5.44 -12.93
C GLY A 143 -17.48 -4.18 -13.79
N ALA A 144 -17.36 -4.32 -15.11
CA ALA A 144 -17.50 -3.20 -16.05
C ALA A 144 -18.93 -2.62 -16.07
N ILE A 145 -19.96 -3.45 -15.89
CA ILE A 145 -21.35 -2.99 -15.76
C ILE A 145 -21.52 -2.21 -14.46
N PHE A 146 -21.03 -2.73 -13.34
CA PHE A 146 -21.12 -2.05 -12.04
C PHE A 146 -20.31 -0.75 -11.97
N GLU A 147 -19.19 -0.65 -12.70
CA GLU A 147 -18.44 0.61 -12.82
C GLU A 147 -19.23 1.69 -13.58
N LYS A 148 -20.05 1.29 -14.57
CA LYS A 148 -20.96 2.19 -15.31
C LYS A 148 -22.25 2.50 -14.55
N HIS A 149 -22.71 1.56 -13.73
CA HIS A 149 -23.94 1.64 -12.93
C HIS A 149 -23.66 1.35 -11.44
N PRO A 150 -22.99 2.26 -10.72
CA PRO A 150 -22.62 2.05 -9.32
C PRO A 150 -23.82 1.83 -8.39
N GLU A 151 -25.02 2.23 -8.82
CA GLU A 151 -26.27 2.05 -8.09
C GLU A 151 -26.79 0.60 -8.10
N TRP A 152 -26.31 -0.23 -9.03
CA TRP A 152 -26.68 -1.66 -9.11
C TRP A 152 -25.78 -2.54 -8.25
N ASP A 153 -24.58 -2.06 -7.93
CA ASP A 153 -23.65 -2.76 -7.06
C ASP A 153 -24.00 -2.50 -5.59
N ARG A 154 -24.61 -3.51 -4.95
CA ARG A 154 -24.91 -3.47 -3.51
C ARG A 154 -23.64 -3.59 -2.65
N GLY A 155 -22.51 -3.95 -3.26
CA GLY A 155 -21.25 -4.22 -2.60
C GLY A 155 -21.32 -5.44 -1.68
N HIS A 156 -20.15 -5.87 -1.22
CA HIS A 156 -20.06 -6.82 -0.12
C HIS A 156 -20.39 -6.08 1.19
N ARG A 157 -21.25 -6.67 2.03
CA ARG A 157 -21.65 -6.06 3.32
C ARG A 157 -20.44 -5.98 4.25
N HIS A 158 -19.75 -4.84 4.28
CA HIS A 158 -18.70 -4.59 5.26
C HIS A 158 -19.31 -4.40 6.66
N LEU A 159 -18.87 -5.22 7.61
CA LEU A 159 -19.18 -5.03 9.03
C LEU A 159 -18.39 -3.81 9.57
N THR A 160 -18.92 -2.61 9.35
CA THR A 160 -18.50 -1.33 9.98
C THR A 160 -17.00 -1.00 9.94
N ALA A 161 -16.60 -0.14 8.99
CA ALA A 161 -15.29 0.53 8.96
C ALA A 161 -15.17 1.66 10.00
N ASN A 162 -15.41 1.37 11.28
CA ASN A 162 -15.29 2.33 12.37
C ASN A 162 -13.88 2.32 12.97
N GLY A 163 -12.83 2.46 12.15
CA GLY A 163 -11.44 2.67 12.61
C GLY A 163 -10.89 1.66 13.64
N LYS A 164 -11.60 0.55 13.87
CA LYS A 164 -11.16 -0.57 14.69
C LYS A 164 -10.25 -1.42 13.81
N LEU A 165 -9.18 -1.95 14.42
CA LEU A 165 -8.32 -2.99 13.86
C LEU A 165 -9.11 -3.89 12.89
N GLY A 166 -8.73 -3.94 11.61
CA GLY A 166 -9.39 -4.76 10.59
C GLY A 166 -10.07 -4.03 9.42
N ALA A 167 -9.88 -2.71 9.26
CA ALA A 167 -10.24 -2.02 8.01
C ALA A 167 -9.15 -2.25 6.95
N ASP A 168 -9.15 -3.43 6.34
CA ASP A 168 -8.12 -3.87 5.36
C ASP A 168 -8.35 -3.28 3.96
N HIS A 169 -9.53 -2.72 3.68
CA HIS A 169 -9.91 -2.15 2.39
C HIS A 169 -10.31 -0.69 2.51
N LEU A 170 -9.34 0.22 2.35
CA LEU A 170 -9.64 1.65 2.27
C LEU A 170 -10.09 2.01 0.87
N ASN A 171 -11.23 2.69 0.77
CA ASN A 171 -11.77 3.16 -0.50
C ASN A 171 -11.23 4.58 -0.80
N PRO A 172 -10.91 4.94 -2.05
CA PRO A 172 -10.66 6.32 -2.46
C PRO A 172 -11.64 7.36 -1.90
N LYS A 173 -12.92 7.00 -1.76
CA LYS A 173 -13.98 7.86 -1.17
C LYS A 173 -13.69 8.27 0.28
N LEU A 174 -12.92 7.48 1.03
CA LEU A 174 -12.53 7.75 2.40
C LEU A 174 -11.27 8.62 2.50
N TRP A 175 -10.56 8.82 1.39
CA TRP A 175 -9.32 9.60 1.36
C TRP A 175 -9.63 11.10 1.44
N LYS A 176 -9.00 11.78 2.40
CA LYS A 176 -9.17 13.22 2.66
C LYS A 176 -7.91 14.02 2.33
N GLY A 177 -6.76 13.37 2.22
CA GLY A 177 -5.49 14.01 1.86
C GLY A 177 -5.50 14.50 0.41
N HIS A 178 -4.71 15.56 0.14
CA HIS A 178 -4.54 16.08 -1.21
C HIS A 178 -3.65 15.12 -2.04
N VAL A 179 -4.26 14.39 -2.97
CA VAL A 179 -3.60 13.31 -3.71
C VAL A 179 -3.46 13.56 -5.22
N VAL A 180 -3.44 14.83 -5.63
CA VAL A 180 -3.29 15.19 -7.05
C VAL A 180 -1.84 15.05 -7.51
N ALA A 181 -1.63 14.53 -8.72
CA ALA A 181 -0.31 14.27 -9.31
C ALA A 181 0.60 15.51 -9.33
N SER A 182 0.06 16.69 -9.66
CA SER A 182 0.81 17.97 -9.69
C SER A 182 1.40 18.38 -8.33
N SER A 183 0.91 17.84 -7.22
CA SER A 183 1.41 18.19 -5.89
C SER A 183 2.78 17.59 -5.54
N VAL A 184 3.28 16.68 -6.38
CA VAL A 184 4.53 15.96 -6.19
C VAL A 184 5.60 16.52 -7.12
N SER A 185 6.79 16.77 -6.60
CA SER A 185 7.98 17.05 -7.42
C SER A 185 8.95 15.88 -7.28
N LEU A 186 8.94 14.95 -8.23
CA LEU A 186 9.81 13.76 -8.17
C LEU A 186 11.30 14.13 -8.22
N GLN A 187 11.66 15.27 -8.84
CA GLN A 187 13.03 15.75 -8.93
C GLN A 187 13.60 16.26 -7.59
N THR A 188 12.76 16.78 -6.69
CA THR A 188 13.19 17.46 -5.44
C THR A 188 12.81 16.71 -4.17
N LYS A 189 12.26 15.49 -4.29
CA LYS A 189 11.66 14.74 -3.17
C LYS A 189 12.35 13.42 -2.86
N TRP A 190 13.64 13.33 -3.17
CA TRP A 190 14.56 12.30 -2.67
C TRP A 190 14.74 12.44 -1.16
#